data_AF-A0A8B8FPR7-F1
#
_entry.id   AF-A0A8B8FPR7-F1
#
_cell.length_a   1.000
_cell.length_b   1.000
_cell.length_c   1.000
_cell.angle_alpha   90.00
_cell.angle_beta   90.00
_cell.angle_gamma   90.00
#
_symmetry.space_group_name_H-M   'P 1'
#
loop_
_entity.id
_entity.type
_entity.pdbx_description
1 polymer ?
#
loop_
_entity_poly.entity_id
_entity_poly.type
_entity_poly.pdbx_seq_one_letter_code
_entity_poly.pdbx_strand_id
1 'polypeptide(L)'
;MHILWPNNVNHEDILLFILDAAPYMKKSGRYIQTLYPKALHVTYLAYALHNVCEEVRAHFPKVDRLIAEMKKTFLKCPKRITILNENCSDIPNPPKPITTCWGTWITAVEYYCTYLNEIKSAVEEFSENVQCVNVVKELIKYQSLHSNPVYIITNFGFILHAITQLEKRSVTLTKSIGIVLEAKQKLEEANGEVAKFILEKCNRVFSKNNGWAEIQKVYLIHNGTTLNGFEYTRCGNPIRSVLEKCIMTLDHAEYSLTYSSGMAATTSMVNLLVPGDHLLCSKDVYGGTYRLLNGVARQAGIFIDFIDFSNKENVIKYIKFNTKLVWFESLSNPLTQVLDVQELSEAVHNMRADIIVAVDNSFVTPYFQKPLLLGVDVIMYSLSKYMNGHSDVLMGALVTNNKDIYDKLYFLQYTCGNIPSSFDCYLVYRGLKTLQVRMEKHMASAMVLAKYLELHPKVLKVFFMGLPNHPQYKIIQKQFTGYNGLVSFYINGSIKESTCFLESLKLFSITCSLGCYESLAALPCKMTHGSLTDEERRQLGIHDNLIRLSIGLEYVQDLIDDLDQAFQLCGAKNKSE
;
A
#
# COMPACT_ATOMS: atom_id res chain seq x y z
N MET A 1 -46.32 -16.00 21.28
CA MET A 1 -45.06 -16.13 22.03
C MET A 1 -44.10 -15.09 21.46
N HIS A 2 -44.10 -13.88 22.03
CA HIS A 2 -43.25 -12.79 21.55
C HIS A 2 -41.85 -12.98 22.12
N ILE A 3 -40.93 -13.33 21.23
CA ILE A 3 -39.52 -13.40 21.53
C ILE A 3 -38.99 -11.95 21.60
N LEU A 4 -38.54 -11.53 22.79
CA LEU A 4 -37.95 -10.22 23.08
C LEU A 4 -36.55 -10.12 22.44
N TRP A 5 -36.37 -9.40 21.33
CA TRP A 5 -35.05 -8.93 20.90
C TRP A 5 -35.12 -7.48 20.38
N PRO A 6 -34.16 -6.60 20.72
CA PRO A 6 -34.21 -5.17 20.42
C PRO A 6 -33.94 -4.89 18.93
N ASN A 7 -34.68 -3.92 18.37
CA ASN A 7 -34.74 -3.53 16.94
C ASN A 7 -33.42 -3.05 16.28
N ASN A 8 -32.27 -3.12 16.96
CA ASN A 8 -30.99 -2.56 16.48
C ASN A 8 -29.85 -3.58 16.31
N VAL A 9 -30.13 -4.89 16.47
CA VAL A 9 -29.12 -5.92 16.20
C VAL A 9 -29.28 -6.41 14.76
N ASN A 10 -28.43 -5.89 13.87
CA ASN A 10 -28.37 -6.34 12.49
C ASN A 10 -27.68 -7.72 12.46
N HIS A 11 -28.47 -8.78 12.50
CA HIS A 11 -28.02 -10.17 12.56
C HIS A 11 -27.15 -10.57 11.35
N GLU A 12 -27.24 -9.82 10.26
CA GLU A 12 -26.33 -9.93 9.11
C GLU A 12 -24.88 -9.59 9.48
N ASP A 13 -24.61 -8.82 10.53
CA ASP A 13 -23.25 -8.44 10.95
C ASP A 13 -22.66 -9.35 12.03
N ILE A 14 -23.41 -10.37 12.45
CA ILE A 14 -22.97 -11.33 13.46
C ILE A 14 -22.34 -12.55 12.78
N LEU A 15 -21.04 -12.72 12.99
CA LEU A 15 -20.32 -13.94 12.64
C LEU A 15 -20.50 -14.98 13.76
N LEU A 16 -21.37 -15.96 13.54
CA LEU A 16 -21.64 -17.04 14.51
C LEU A 16 -20.79 -18.28 14.18
N PHE A 17 -20.03 -18.80 15.15
CA PHE A 17 -19.32 -20.08 15.00
C PHE A 17 -20.07 -21.22 15.68
N ILE A 18 -20.37 -22.27 14.92
CA ILE A 18 -21.02 -23.49 15.43
C ILE A 18 -19.95 -24.59 15.51
N LEU A 19 -19.58 -24.99 16.72
CA LEU A 19 -18.53 -25.96 16.98
C LEU A 19 -19.10 -27.36 17.23
N ASP A 20 -19.08 -28.24 16.23
CA ASP A 20 -19.42 -29.67 16.43
C ASP A 20 -18.86 -30.55 15.29
N ALA A 21 -18.82 -31.87 15.48
CA ALA A 21 -18.46 -32.84 14.44
C ALA A 21 -19.65 -33.75 14.04
N ALA A 22 -20.69 -33.82 14.86
CA ALA A 22 -21.80 -34.75 14.72
C ALA A 22 -22.71 -34.43 13.51
N PRO A 23 -23.16 -35.44 12.73
CA PRO A 23 -23.99 -35.22 11.54
C PRO A 23 -25.29 -34.46 11.82
N TYR A 24 -25.94 -34.70 12.97
CA TYR A 24 -27.18 -34.01 13.33
C TYR A 24 -26.93 -32.53 13.68
N MET A 25 -25.79 -32.20 14.30
CA MET A 25 -25.40 -30.82 14.61
C MET A 25 -24.97 -30.05 13.36
N LYS A 26 -24.32 -30.73 12.40
CA LYS A 26 -24.07 -30.18 11.06
C LYS A 26 -25.38 -29.83 10.34
N LYS A 27 -26.40 -30.70 10.47
CA LYS A 27 -27.74 -30.46 9.92
C LYS A 27 -28.42 -29.27 10.63
N SER A 28 -28.37 -29.21 11.96
CA SER A 28 -28.86 -28.08 12.75
C SER A 28 -28.18 -26.76 12.38
N GLY A 29 -26.86 -26.78 12.15
CA GLY A 29 -26.11 -25.60 11.71
C GLY A 29 -26.62 -25.02 10.39
N ARG A 30 -27.06 -25.87 9.44
CA ARG A 30 -27.69 -25.41 8.19
C ARG A 30 -29.04 -24.72 8.41
N TYR A 31 -29.81 -25.16 9.40
CA TYR A 31 -31.06 -24.48 9.79
C TYR A 31 -30.78 -23.18 10.57
N ILE A 32 -29.67 -23.08 11.28
CA ILE A 32 -29.25 -21.82 11.91
C ILE A 32 -28.77 -20.82 10.84
N GLN A 33 -28.12 -21.29 9.78
CA GLN A 33 -27.69 -20.43 8.66
C GLN A 33 -28.84 -19.72 7.93
N THR A 34 -30.07 -20.27 7.96
CA THR A 34 -31.24 -19.55 7.42
C THR A 34 -31.66 -18.34 8.26
N LEU A 35 -31.28 -18.33 9.55
CA LEU A 35 -31.54 -17.22 10.48
C LEU A 35 -30.33 -16.28 10.61
N TYR A 36 -29.12 -16.81 10.42
CA TYR A 36 -27.85 -16.09 10.49
C TYR A 36 -27.02 -16.41 9.24
N PRO A 37 -27.15 -15.62 8.15
CA PRO A 37 -26.55 -15.92 6.86
C PRO A 37 -25.01 -16.05 6.91
N LYS A 38 -24.36 -15.35 7.83
CA LYS A 38 -22.90 -15.42 8.05
C LYS A 38 -22.47 -16.52 9.02
N ALA A 39 -23.35 -17.37 9.54
CA ALA A 39 -22.97 -18.43 10.48
C ALA A 39 -22.05 -19.48 9.83
N LEU A 40 -20.92 -19.75 10.46
CA LEU A 40 -19.92 -20.72 10.02
C LEU A 40 -19.91 -21.94 10.94
N HIS A 41 -20.15 -23.12 10.35
CA HIS A 41 -19.90 -24.36 11.05
C HIS A 41 -18.41 -24.70 11.02
N VAL A 42 -17.84 -24.93 12.19
CA VAL A 42 -16.43 -25.25 12.40
C VAL A 42 -16.34 -26.58 13.11
N THR A 43 -15.64 -27.53 12.52
CA THR A 43 -15.38 -28.80 13.21
C THR A 43 -14.48 -28.53 14.42
N TYR A 44 -14.83 -29.12 15.57
CA TYR A 44 -14.01 -29.03 16.78
C TYR A 44 -12.55 -29.42 16.48
N LEU A 45 -11.61 -28.53 16.79
CA LEU A 45 -10.22 -28.63 16.32
C LEU A 45 -9.50 -29.87 16.87
N ALA A 46 -9.75 -30.25 18.14
CA ALA A 46 -9.16 -31.47 18.69
C ALA A 46 -9.70 -32.72 17.97
N TYR A 47 -11.01 -32.74 17.63
CA TYR A 47 -11.59 -33.82 16.83
C TYR A 47 -10.99 -33.89 15.42
N ALA A 48 -10.70 -32.75 14.80
CA ALA A 48 -10.00 -32.71 13.52
C ALA A 48 -8.60 -33.36 13.63
N LEU A 49 -7.83 -33.05 14.67
CA LEU A 49 -6.53 -33.70 14.92
C LEU A 49 -6.69 -35.19 15.23
N HIS A 50 -7.70 -35.61 16.00
CA HIS A 50 -7.99 -37.03 16.20
C HIS A 50 -8.23 -37.78 14.88
N ASN A 51 -8.89 -37.17 13.90
CA ASN A 51 -9.07 -37.77 12.57
C ASN A 51 -7.75 -37.92 11.81
N VAL A 52 -6.81 -36.99 11.99
CA VAL A 52 -5.44 -37.13 11.46
C VAL A 52 -4.73 -38.30 12.13
N CYS A 53 -4.86 -38.43 13.45
CA CYS A 53 -4.25 -39.50 14.23
C CYS A 53 -4.75 -40.91 13.84
N GLU A 54 -6.02 -41.07 13.48
CA GLU A 54 -6.54 -42.35 13.00
C GLU A 54 -5.82 -42.83 11.73
N GLU A 55 -5.38 -41.91 10.87
CA GLU A 55 -4.56 -42.25 9.69
C GLU A 55 -3.16 -42.72 10.11
N VAL A 56 -2.56 -42.12 11.15
CA VAL A 56 -1.28 -42.57 11.71
C VAL A 56 -1.41 -44.02 12.15
N ARG A 57 -2.46 -44.36 12.92
CA ARG A 57 -2.70 -45.74 13.39
C ARG A 57 -2.84 -46.73 12.24
N ALA A 58 -3.56 -46.36 11.19
CA ALA A 58 -3.79 -47.20 10.02
C ALA A 58 -2.48 -47.57 9.29
N HIS A 59 -1.47 -46.70 9.32
CA HIS A 59 -0.15 -46.98 8.74
C HIS A 59 0.74 -47.89 9.60
N PHE A 60 0.39 -48.16 10.86
CA PHE A 60 1.14 -49.04 11.76
C PHE A 60 0.29 -50.22 12.30
N PRO A 61 -0.26 -51.08 11.43
CA PRO A 61 -1.23 -52.10 11.83
C PRO A 61 -0.66 -53.15 12.80
N LYS A 62 0.66 -53.42 12.75
CA LYS A 62 1.32 -54.34 13.70
C LYS A 62 1.42 -53.74 15.10
N VAL A 63 1.72 -52.45 15.21
CA VAL A 63 1.79 -51.73 16.50
C VAL A 63 0.39 -51.62 17.09
N ASP A 64 -0.61 -51.27 16.27
CA ASP A 64 -2.01 -51.19 16.70
C ASP A 64 -2.53 -52.57 17.18
N ARG A 65 -2.23 -53.64 16.43
CA ARG A 65 -2.57 -55.01 16.83
C ARG A 65 -1.85 -55.43 18.11
N LEU A 66 -0.57 -55.08 18.28
CA LEU A 66 0.18 -55.35 19.51
C LEU A 66 -0.52 -54.71 20.70
N ILE A 67 -0.86 -53.43 20.63
CA ILE A 67 -1.53 -52.71 21.73
C ILE A 67 -2.89 -53.34 22.06
N ALA A 68 -3.67 -53.72 21.03
CA ALA A 68 -4.96 -54.36 21.21
C ALA A 68 -4.85 -55.72 21.93
N GLU A 69 -3.85 -56.53 21.58
CA GLU A 69 -3.61 -57.84 22.20
C GLU A 69 -2.95 -57.73 23.58
N MET A 70 -2.05 -56.76 23.80
CA MET A 70 -1.48 -56.46 25.12
C MET A 70 -2.56 -56.05 26.13
N LYS A 71 -3.52 -55.23 25.69
CA LYS A 71 -4.71 -54.90 26.49
C LYS A 71 -5.49 -56.16 26.88
N LYS A 72 -5.73 -57.10 25.96
CA LYS A 72 -6.42 -58.36 26.28
C LYS A 72 -5.58 -59.24 27.20
N THR A 73 -4.26 -59.21 27.05
CA THR A 73 -3.31 -60.06 27.79
C THR A 73 -3.22 -59.64 29.25
N PHE A 74 -2.95 -58.36 29.52
CA PHE A 74 -2.70 -57.87 30.88
C PHE A 74 -3.95 -57.31 31.55
N LEU A 75 -4.72 -56.45 30.87
CA LEU A 75 -5.83 -55.74 31.53
C LEU A 75 -7.03 -56.62 31.86
N LYS A 76 -7.25 -57.70 31.10
CA LYS A 76 -8.36 -58.64 31.34
C LYS A 76 -8.01 -59.78 32.30
N CYS A 77 -6.76 -59.86 32.80
CA CYS A 77 -6.31 -60.95 33.65
C CYS A 77 -5.36 -60.45 34.77
N PRO A 78 -5.87 -60.18 35.99
CA PRO A 78 -5.06 -59.67 37.10
C PRO A 78 -3.83 -60.53 37.45
N LYS A 79 -3.92 -61.86 37.30
CA LYS A 79 -2.81 -62.79 37.58
C LYS A 79 -1.56 -62.51 36.72
N ARG A 80 -1.73 -62.07 35.48
CA ARG A 80 -0.60 -61.79 34.56
C ARG A 80 0.09 -60.47 34.88
N ILE A 81 -0.63 -59.54 35.52
CA ILE A 81 -0.02 -58.31 36.05
C ILE A 81 0.84 -58.68 37.26
N THR A 82 0.39 -59.60 38.11
CA THR A 82 1.20 -60.12 39.22
C THR A 82 2.50 -60.76 38.73
N ILE A 83 2.44 -61.63 37.72
CA ILE A 83 3.63 -62.26 37.12
C ILE A 83 4.58 -61.22 36.50
N LEU A 84 4.04 -60.21 35.79
CA LEU A 84 4.84 -59.12 35.25
C LEU A 84 5.59 -58.35 36.36
N ASN A 85 4.92 -58.08 37.48
CA ASN A 85 5.50 -57.35 38.61
C ASN A 85 6.51 -58.20 39.41
N GLU A 86 6.32 -59.53 39.47
CA GLU A 86 7.26 -60.47 40.11
C GLU A 86 8.56 -60.61 39.30
N ASN A 87 8.45 -60.64 37.97
CA ASN A 87 9.61 -60.79 37.08
C ASN A 87 10.35 -59.47 36.83
N CYS A 88 9.67 -58.33 37.02
CA CYS A 88 10.20 -57.01 36.70
C CYS A 88 9.73 -55.98 37.73
N SER A 89 10.37 -55.96 38.90
CA SER A 89 9.96 -55.13 40.06
C SER A 89 9.98 -53.62 39.81
N ASP A 90 10.72 -53.16 38.79
CA ASP A 90 10.97 -51.74 38.54
C ASP A 90 10.10 -51.14 37.42
N ILE A 91 9.14 -51.90 36.88
CA ILE A 91 8.31 -51.46 35.74
C ILE A 91 6.94 -50.99 36.23
N PRO A 92 6.43 -49.83 35.78
CA PRO A 92 5.08 -49.39 36.07
C PRO A 92 4.04 -50.40 35.57
N ASN A 93 2.88 -50.51 36.20
CA ASN A 93 1.79 -51.34 35.66
C ASN A 93 1.40 -50.89 34.24
N PRO A 94 1.04 -51.83 33.33
CA PRO A 94 0.60 -51.48 31.99
C PRO A 94 -0.56 -50.48 32.01
N PRO A 95 -0.54 -49.45 31.13
CA PRO A 95 -1.63 -48.49 31.06
C PRO A 95 -2.94 -49.20 30.73
N LYS A 96 -4.08 -48.57 31.02
CA LYS A 96 -5.42 -49.05 30.60
C LYS A 96 -5.79 -48.43 29.24
N PRO A 97 -5.22 -48.82 28.08
CA PRO A 97 -5.46 -48.10 26.85
C PRO A 97 -6.93 -48.20 26.43
N ILE A 98 -7.51 -47.07 26.10
CA ILE A 98 -8.75 -47.00 25.35
C ILE A 98 -8.32 -46.93 23.88
N THR A 99 -8.40 -48.06 23.18
CA THR A 99 -7.98 -48.18 21.77
C THR A 99 -8.78 -47.28 20.82
N THR A 100 -9.79 -46.55 21.30
CA THR A 100 -10.55 -45.55 20.55
C THR A 100 -10.11 -44.11 20.86
N CYS A 101 -9.21 -43.89 21.83
CA CYS A 101 -8.73 -42.58 22.23
C CYS A 101 -7.22 -42.46 21.95
N TRP A 102 -6.86 -41.61 20.98
CA TRP A 102 -5.47 -41.40 20.52
C TRP A 102 -4.47 -41.20 21.66
N GLY A 103 -4.80 -40.38 22.66
CA GLY A 103 -3.87 -40.12 23.76
C GLY A 103 -3.49 -41.37 24.53
N THR A 104 -4.48 -42.18 24.90
CA THR A 104 -4.21 -43.45 25.59
C THR A 104 -3.54 -44.49 24.68
N TRP A 105 -3.73 -44.39 23.36
CA TRP A 105 -3.02 -45.23 22.39
C TRP A 105 -1.53 -44.85 22.33
N ILE A 106 -1.19 -43.56 22.21
CA ILE A 106 0.21 -43.09 22.23
C ILE A 106 0.90 -43.43 23.55
N THR A 107 0.23 -43.24 24.70
CA THR A 107 0.80 -43.65 26.00
C THR A 107 1.07 -45.16 26.05
N ALA A 108 0.23 -45.97 25.39
CA ALA A 108 0.49 -47.40 25.28
C ALA A 108 1.62 -47.73 24.31
N VAL A 109 1.73 -47.04 23.16
CA VAL A 109 2.89 -47.16 22.27
C VAL A 109 4.17 -46.88 23.06
N GLU A 110 4.22 -45.76 23.78
CA GLU A 110 5.38 -45.36 24.58
C GLU A 110 5.72 -46.38 25.67
N TYR A 111 4.73 -46.84 26.44
CA TYR A 111 4.93 -47.82 27.50
C TYR A 111 5.42 -49.18 26.96
N TYR A 112 4.67 -49.80 26.03
CA TYR A 112 4.97 -51.16 25.58
C TYR A 112 6.26 -51.24 24.78
N CYS A 113 6.77 -50.11 24.29
CA CYS A 113 7.98 -50.07 23.51
C CYS A 113 9.21 -49.71 24.36
N THR A 114 9.03 -48.87 25.39
CA THR A 114 10.07 -48.62 26.40
C THR A 114 10.43 -49.90 27.15
N TYR A 115 9.43 -50.70 27.54
CA TYR A 115 9.62 -51.91 28.36
C TYR A 115 9.51 -53.23 27.56
N LEU A 116 9.76 -53.17 26.25
CA LEU A 116 9.45 -54.29 25.34
C LEU A 116 10.21 -55.58 25.69
N ASN A 117 11.46 -55.46 26.16
CA ASN A 117 12.31 -56.61 26.47
C ASN A 117 11.84 -57.34 27.72
N GLU A 118 11.45 -56.58 28.73
CA GLU A 118 10.97 -57.07 30.01
C GLU A 118 9.58 -57.68 29.86
N ILE A 119 8.71 -57.01 29.10
CA ILE A 119 7.39 -57.56 28.71
C ILE A 119 7.56 -58.85 27.91
N LYS A 120 8.54 -58.92 27.01
CA LYS A 120 8.84 -60.14 26.25
C LYS A 120 9.17 -61.30 27.18
N SER A 121 10.05 -61.08 28.17
CA SER A 121 10.41 -62.09 29.17
C SER A 121 9.19 -62.59 29.93
N ALA A 122 8.35 -61.68 30.43
CA ALA A 122 7.14 -62.05 31.16
C ALA A 122 6.11 -62.80 30.29
N VAL A 123 5.95 -62.40 29.02
CA VAL A 123 5.01 -63.07 28.10
C VAL A 123 5.49 -64.48 27.74
N GLU A 124 6.79 -64.73 27.66
CA GLU A 124 7.35 -66.06 27.37
C GLU A 124 6.98 -67.11 28.45
N GLU A 125 6.93 -66.70 29.72
CA GLU A 125 6.57 -67.54 30.87
C GLU A 125 5.08 -67.90 30.94
N PHE A 126 4.21 -67.22 30.19
CA PHE A 126 2.80 -67.59 30.11
C PHE A 126 2.66 -68.95 29.40
N SER A 127 2.42 -70.00 30.20
CA SER A 127 2.28 -71.40 29.79
C SER A 127 0.88 -71.76 29.26
N GLU A 128 -0.09 -70.86 29.42
CA GLU A 128 -1.47 -71.05 28.97
C GLU A 128 -1.60 -70.86 27.45
N ASN A 129 -2.27 -71.80 26.76
CA ASN A 129 -2.57 -71.70 25.33
C ASN A 129 -3.74 -70.73 25.07
N VAL A 130 -3.52 -69.44 25.28
CA VAL A 130 -4.51 -68.37 25.09
C VAL A 130 -4.19 -67.60 23.82
N GLN A 131 -5.19 -67.46 22.95
CA GLN A 131 -5.03 -66.85 21.62
C GLN A 131 -4.34 -65.47 21.65
N CYS A 132 -4.70 -64.58 22.59
CA CYS A 132 -4.07 -63.26 22.67
C CYS A 132 -2.58 -63.33 23.03
N VAL A 133 -2.18 -64.24 23.93
CA VAL A 133 -0.79 -64.44 24.33
C VAL A 133 0.04 -64.97 23.15
N ASN A 134 -0.50 -65.93 22.40
CA ASN A 134 0.17 -66.46 21.21
C ASN A 134 0.39 -65.38 20.14
N VAL A 135 -0.62 -64.54 19.88
CA VAL A 135 -0.49 -63.42 18.92
C VAL A 135 0.54 -62.40 19.40
N VAL A 136 0.62 -62.12 20.71
CA VAL A 136 1.68 -61.24 21.26
C VAL A 136 3.07 -61.86 21.07
N LYS A 137 3.24 -63.16 21.37
CA LYS A 137 4.51 -63.90 21.16
C LYS A 137 4.96 -63.88 19.70
N GLU A 138 4.02 -63.93 18.75
CA GLU A 138 4.32 -63.80 17.32
C GLU A 138 4.68 -62.36 16.94
N LEU A 139 3.94 -61.37 17.44
CA LEU A 139 4.14 -59.98 17.09
C LEU A 139 5.50 -59.47 17.57
N ILE A 140 5.89 -59.74 18.82
CA ILE A 140 7.15 -59.25 19.41
C ILE A 140 8.40 -59.69 18.62
N LYS A 141 8.32 -60.74 17.81
CA LYS A 141 9.43 -61.21 16.96
C LYS A 141 9.74 -60.29 15.76
N TYR A 142 8.82 -59.41 15.37
CA TYR A 142 9.05 -58.51 14.23
C TYR A 142 9.97 -57.35 14.60
N GLN A 143 11.12 -57.23 13.93
CA GLN A 143 12.07 -56.11 14.11
C GLN A 143 11.42 -54.73 13.99
N SER A 144 10.40 -54.59 13.14
CA SER A 144 9.65 -53.34 12.95
C SER A 144 8.99 -52.82 14.24
N LEU A 145 8.77 -53.66 15.25
CA LEU A 145 8.21 -53.23 16.54
C LEU A 145 9.22 -52.53 17.45
N HIS A 146 10.51 -52.56 17.11
CA HIS A 146 11.51 -51.74 17.80
C HIS A 146 11.62 -50.34 17.17
N SER A 147 11.56 -50.24 15.84
CA SER A 147 11.77 -48.98 15.12
C SER A 147 10.49 -48.15 14.92
N ASN A 148 9.35 -48.78 14.63
CA ASN A 148 8.10 -48.06 14.35
C ASN A 148 7.59 -47.22 15.54
N PRO A 149 7.63 -47.68 16.79
CA PRO A 149 7.19 -46.88 17.94
C PRO A 149 8.03 -45.62 18.16
N VAL A 150 9.36 -45.75 18.03
CA VAL A 150 10.28 -44.61 18.09
C VAL A 150 9.91 -43.62 16.99
N TYR A 151 9.74 -44.10 15.75
CA TYR A 151 9.30 -43.26 14.65
C TYR A 151 7.96 -42.55 14.92
N ILE A 152 6.95 -43.27 15.45
CA ILE A 152 5.62 -42.72 15.77
C ILE A 152 5.74 -41.60 16.81
N ILE A 153 6.46 -41.84 17.90
CA ILE A 153 6.58 -40.88 19.01
C ILE A 153 7.36 -39.65 18.54
N THR A 154 8.49 -39.85 17.86
CA THR A 154 9.34 -38.76 17.36
C THR A 154 8.61 -37.88 16.33
N ASN A 155 7.86 -38.48 15.40
CA ASN A 155 7.26 -37.74 14.28
C ASN A 155 5.79 -37.33 14.51
N PHE A 156 5.08 -37.92 15.47
CA PHE A 156 3.64 -37.66 15.66
C PHE A 156 3.22 -37.44 17.12
N GLY A 157 4.13 -37.59 18.09
CA GLY A 157 3.84 -37.40 19.52
C GLY A 157 3.34 -35.99 19.86
N PHE A 158 3.80 -34.97 19.12
CA PHE A 158 3.34 -33.59 19.32
C PHE A 158 1.84 -33.40 19.04
N ILE A 159 1.22 -34.27 18.23
CA ILE A 159 -0.23 -34.17 17.93
C ILE A 159 -1.04 -34.46 19.19
N LEU A 160 -0.57 -35.38 20.04
CA LEU A 160 -1.19 -35.61 21.35
C LEU A 160 -1.10 -34.35 22.23
N HIS A 161 0.08 -33.71 22.28
CA HIS A 161 0.22 -32.47 23.03
C HIS A 161 -0.76 -31.39 22.54
N ALA A 162 -0.88 -31.23 21.22
CA ALA A 162 -1.81 -30.29 20.61
C ALA A 162 -3.28 -30.60 21.00
N ILE A 163 -3.71 -31.86 20.89
CA ILE A 163 -5.05 -32.31 21.31
C ILE A 163 -5.30 -31.98 22.79
N THR A 164 -4.39 -32.38 23.68
CA THR A 164 -4.53 -32.15 25.12
C THR A 164 -4.63 -30.66 25.47
N GLN A 165 -3.90 -29.80 24.75
CA GLN A 165 -4.03 -28.35 24.94
C GLN A 165 -5.40 -27.84 24.45
N LEU A 166 -5.89 -28.32 23.29
CA LEU A 166 -7.19 -27.92 22.74
C LEU A 166 -8.39 -28.38 23.58
N GLU A 167 -8.22 -29.43 24.38
CA GLU A 167 -9.26 -29.96 25.29
C GLU A 167 -9.31 -29.21 26.64
N LYS A 168 -8.33 -28.35 26.95
CA LYS A 168 -8.35 -27.56 28.18
C LYS A 168 -9.48 -26.52 28.16
N ARG A 169 -10.14 -26.34 29.30
CA ARG A 169 -11.08 -25.24 29.50
C ARG A 169 -10.34 -23.89 29.43
N SER A 170 -10.99 -22.88 28.87
CA SER A 170 -10.50 -21.48 28.79
C SER A 170 -9.37 -21.19 27.79
N VAL A 171 -9.11 -22.06 26.81
CA VAL A 171 -8.21 -21.73 25.70
C VAL A 171 -8.93 -20.78 24.72
N THR A 172 -8.30 -19.65 24.39
CA THR A 172 -8.87 -18.69 23.44
C THR A 172 -8.89 -19.27 22.02
N LEU A 173 -9.77 -18.73 21.17
CA LEU A 173 -9.85 -19.13 19.76
C LEU A 173 -8.49 -18.95 19.05
N THR A 174 -7.85 -17.78 19.21
CA THR A 174 -6.52 -17.49 18.65
C THR A 174 -5.46 -18.50 19.09
N LYS A 175 -5.40 -18.82 20.39
CA LYS A 175 -4.44 -19.81 20.92
C LYS A 175 -4.72 -21.21 20.37
N SER A 176 -5.99 -21.58 20.24
CA SER A 176 -6.41 -22.86 19.67
C SER A 176 -5.97 -23.02 18.21
N ILE A 177 -6.10 -21.96 17.41
CA ILE A 177 -5.66 -21.96 16.01
C ILE A 177 -4.13 -22.06 15.93
N GLY A 178 -3.41 -21.30 16.76
CA GLY A 178 -1.96 -21.37 16.86
C GLY A 178 -1.46 -22.78 17.16
N ILE A 179 -2.09 -23.50 18.09
CA ILE A 179 -1.76 -24.90 18.41
C ILE A 179 -1.89 -25.81 17.17
N VAL A 180 -2.95 -25.66 16.39
CA VAL A 180 -3.15 -26.46 15.16
C VAL A 180 -2.13 -26.11 14.09
N LEU A 181 -1.81 -24.82 13.91
CA LEU A 181 -0.81 -24.38 12.95
C LEU A 181 0.59 -24.88 13.30
N GLU A 182 0.97 -24.84 14.59
CA GLU A 182 2.23 -25.40 15.07
C GLU A 182 2.30 -26.92 14.84
N ALA A 183 1.21 -27.65 15.10
CA ALA A 183 1.15 -29.09 14.82
C ALA A 183 1.25 -29.37 13.31
N LYS A 184 0.65 -28.54 12.46
CA LYS A 184 0.77 -28.66 11.01
C LYS A 184 2.21 -28.40 10.55
N GLN A 185 2.87 -27.36 11.07
CA GLN A 185 4.26 -27.07 10.75
C GLN A 185 5.18 -28.24 11.14
N LYS A 186 5.00 -28.81 12.34
CA LYS A 186 5.77 -30.00 12.77
C LYS A 186 5.51 -31.23 11.90
N LEU A 187 4.31 -31.37 11.32
CA LEU A 187 4.03 -32.41 10.32
C LEU A 187 4.74 -32.15 8.99
N GLU A 188 4.89 -30.88 8.58
CA GLU A 188 5.63 -30.50 7.37
C GLU A 188 7.13 -30.77 7.52
N GLU A 189 7.67 -30.63 8.74
CA GLU A 189 9.06 -30.91 9.09
C GLU A 189 9.34 -32.41 9.33
N ALA A 190 8.30 -33.25 9.45
CA ALA A 190 8.44 -34.68 9.72
C ALA A 190 8.96 -35.45 8.50
N ASN A 191 9.88 -36.40 8.75
CA ASN A 191 10.58 -37.11 7.69
C ASN A 191 9.93 -38.46 7.34
N GLY A 192 9.93 -38.81 6.05
CA GLY A 192 9.52 -40.13 5.54
C GLY A 192 8.21 -40.12 4.73
N GLU A 193 7.95 -41.20 3.98
CA GLU A 193 6.75 -41.31 3.13
C GLU A 193 5.46 -41.31 3.94
N VAL A 194 5.45 -41.97 5.11
CA VAL A 194 4.28 -41.99 6.00
C VAL A 194 3.93 -40.56 6.46
N ALA A 195 4.91 -39.75 6.85
CA ALA A 195 4.67 -38.37 7.25
C ALA A 195 3.99 -37.54 6.15
N LYS A 196 4.36 -37.75 4.87
CA LYS A 196 3.69 -37.10 3.73
C LYS A 196 2.22 -37.49 3.62
N PHE A 197 1.88 -38.77 3.74
CA PHE A 197 0.48 -39.23 3.73
C PHE A 197 -0.32 -38.63 4.90
N ILE A 198 0.29 -38.52 6.08
CA ILE A 198 -0.35 -37.88 7.25
C ILE A 198 -0.55 -36.39 7.04
N LEU A 199 0.41 -35.68 6.44
CA LEU A 199 0.28 -34.26 6.10
C LEU A 199 -0.84 -34.05 5.06
N GLU A 200 -0.94 -34.89 4.03
CA GLU A 200 -2.04 -34.86 3.05
C GLU A 200 -3.39 -35.09 3.72
N LYS A 201 -3.48 -36.06 4.64
CA LYS A 201 -4.67 -36.28 5.46
C LYS A 201 -5.02 -35.03 6.28
N CYS A 202 -4.04 -34.42 6.95
CA CYS A 202 -4.21 -33.20 7.73
C CYS A 202 -4.78 -32.07 6.87
N ASN A 203 -4.17 -31.80 5.72
CA ASN A 203 -4.65 -30.80 4.76
C ASN A 203 -6.09 -31.09 4.29
N ARG A 204 -6.42 -32.36 4.02
CA ARG A 204 -7.77 -32.77 3.62
C ARG A 204 -8.81 -32.61 4.74
N VAL A 205 -8.44 -32.88 5.99
CA VAL A 205 -9.34 -32.71 7.15
C VAL A 205 -9.66 -31.23 7.36
N PHE A 206 -8.66 -30.35 7.32
CA PHE A 206 -8.85 -28.92 7.55
C PHE A 206 -9.47 -28.18 6.36
N SER A 207 -9.17 -28.58 5.11
CA SER A 207 -9.82 -28.00 3.91
C SER A 207 -11.32 -28.29 3.85
N LYS A 208 -11.77 -29.45 4.35
CA LYS A 208 -13.20 -29.80 4.47
C LYS A 208 -13.91 -29.08 5.63
N ASN A 209 -13.17 -28.36 6.47
CA ASN A 209 -13.74 -27.60 7.57
C ASN A 209 -14.07 -26.19 7.07
N ASN A 210 -15.31 -25.99 6.62
CA ASN A 210 -15.74 -24.77 5.92
C ASN A 210 -15.40 -23.45 6.64
N GLY A 211 -15.44 -23.41 7.97
CA GLY A 211 -15.07 -22.21 8.74
C GLY A 211 -13.57 -22.04 9.01
N TRP A 212 -12.73 -23.01 8.66
CA TRP A 212 -11.30 -22.99 8.97
C TRP A 212 -10.56 -21.84 8.28
N ALA A 213 -10.82 -21.60 7.00
CA ALA A 213 -10.16 -20.53 6.25
C ALA A 213 -10.44 -19.14 6.84
N GLU A 214 -11.69 -18.86 7.23
CA GLU A 214 -12.05 -17.58 7.84
C GLU A 214 -11.48 -17.43 9.26
N ILE A 215 -11.49 -18.51 10.04
CA ILE A 215 -10.87 -18.53 11.35
C ILE A 215 -9.36 -18.28 11.28
N GLN A 216 -8.68 -18.83 10.27
CA GLN A 216 -7.27 -18.53 10.01
C GLN A 216 -7.05 -17.05 9.69
N LYS A 217 -7.92 -16.41 8.90
CA LYS A 217 -7.83 -14.96 8.65
C LYS A 217 -7.96 -14.16 9.94
N VAL A 218 -8.91 -14.50 10.81
CA VAL A 218 -9.08 -13.87 12.13
C VAL A 218 -7.82 -14.03 12.98
N TYR A 219 -7.22 -15.23 13.00
CA TYR A 219 -5.96 -15.48 13.70
C TYR A 219 -4.81 -14.63 13.16
N LEU A 220 -4.67 -14.53 11.84
CA LEU A 220 -3.64 -13.74 11.20
C LEU A 220 -3.78 -12.25 11.55
N ILE A 221 -4.99 -11.69 11.49
CA ILE A 221 -5.27 -10.29 11.87
C ILE A 221 -4.91 -10.05 13.34
N HIS A 222 -5.31 -10.95 14.25
CA HIS A 222 -4.99 -10.81 15.68
C HIS A 222 -3.48 -10.87 15.98
N ASN A 223 -2.70 -11.53 15.13
CA ASN A 223 -1.24 -11.58 15.24
C ASN A 223 -0.54 -10.49 14.41
N GLY A 224 -1.27 -9.45 13.98
CA GLY A 224 -0.69 -8.30 13.28
C GLY A 224 -0.41 -8.54 11.79
N THR A 225 -0.96 -9.60 11.19
CA THR A 225 -0.85 -9.82 9.75
C THR A 225 -1.87 -8.96 9.01
N THR A 226 -1.40 -8.28 7.95
CA THR A 226 -2.21 -7.38 7.13
C THR A 226 -3.09 -8.19 6.16
N LEU A 227 -4.34 -7.77 5.97
CA LEU A 227 -5.22 -8.38 4.96
C LEU A 227 -4.95 -7.72 3.61
N ASN A 228 -4.60 -8.52 2.59
CA ASN A 228 -4.33 -8.03 1.23
C ASN A 228 -3.26 -6.92 1.16
N GLY A 229 -2.32 -6.88 2.10
CA GLY A 229 -1.27 -5.88 2.16
C GLY A 229 -1.68 -4.52 2.75
N PHE A 230 -2.91 -4.38 3.26
CA PHE A 230 -3.40 -3.14 3.86
C PHE A 230 -3.80 -3.36 5.33
N GLU A 231 -3.42 -2.41 6.18
CA GLU A 231 -3.80 -2.39 7.61
C GLU A 231 -4.86 -1.34 7.90
N TYR A 232 -4.58 -0.11 7.44
CA TYR A 232 -5.37 1.07 7.77
C TYR A 232 -5.29 2.06 6.61
N THR A 233 -6.42 2.67 6.24
CA THR A 233 -6.55 3.52 5.03
C THR A 233 -5.51 4.62 4.93
N ARG A 234 -5.05 5.16 6.07
CA ARG A 234 -3.97 6.15 6.10
C ARG A 234 -2.62 5.58 5.64
N CYS A 235 -2.27 4.39 6.12
CA CYS A 235 -1.05 3.68 5.73
C CYS A 235 -1.12 3.24 4.26
N GLY A 236 -2.27 2.78 3.80
CA GLY A 236 -2.49 2.40 2.42
C GLY A 236 -3.94 2.03 2.16
N ASN A 237 -4.41 2.25 0.92
CA ASN A 237 -5.70 1.73 0.47
C ASN A 237 -5.66 1.38 -1.03
N PRO A 238 -6.48 0.43 -1.49
CA PRO A 238 -6.44 -0.07 -2.86
C PRO A 238 -6.57 1.02 -3.93
N ILE A 239 -7.46 2.00 -3.74
CA ILE A 239 -7.72 3.04 -4.75
C ILE A 239 -6.53 3.99 -4.88
N ARG A 240 -5.96 4.44 -3.75
CA ARG A 240 -4.76 5.25 -3.74
C ARG A 240 -3.58 4.53 -4.39
N SER A 241 -3.40 3.24 -4.07
CA SER A 241 -2.33 2.43 -4.67
C SER A 241 -2.48 2.24 -6.18
N VAL A 242 -3.71 2.19 -6.71
CA VAL A 242 -3.93 2.15 -8.18
C VAL A 242 -3.50 3.47 -8.83
N LEU A 243 -3.83 4.60 -8.21
CA LEU A 243 -3.41 5.91 -8.71
C LEU A 243 -1.89 6.08 -8.65
N GLU A 244 -1.25 5.75 -7.52
CA GLU A 244 0.20 5.83 -7.34
C GLU A 244 0.93 4.98 -8.40
N LYS A 245 0.46 3.76 -8.68
CA LYS A 245 0.99 2.91 -9.77
C LYS A 245 0.78 3.52 -11.16
N CYS A 246 -0.34 4.21 -11.39
CA CYS A 246 -0.59 4.91 -12.65
C CYS A 246 0.44 6.03 -12.85
N ILE A 247 0.66 6.86 -11.83
CA ILE A 247 1.64 7.96 -11.87
C ILE A 247 3.05 7.40 -12.08
N MET A 248 3.44 6.35 -11.36
CA MET A 248 4.71 5.65 -11.58
C MET A 248 4.91 5.25 -13.05
N THR A 249 3.88 4.69 -13.67
CA THR A 249 3.93 4.26 -15.08
C THR A 249 4.08 5.46 -16.03
N LEU A 250 3.42 6.58 -15.76
CA LEU A 250 3.48 7.78 -16.60
C LEU A 250 4.87 8.43 -16.57
N ASP A 251 5.48 8.51 -15.39
CA ASP A 251 6.78 9.14 -15.16
C ASP A 251 7.99 8.23 -15.38
N HIS A 252 7.77 6.93 -15.67
CA HIS A 252 8.84 5.91 -15.68
C HIS A 252 9.57 5.83 -14.34
N ALA A 253 8.78 5.85 -13.26
CA ALA A 253 9.27 5.88 -11.90
C ALA A 253 9.06 4.57 -11.15
N GLU A 254 9.90 4.32 -10.14
CA GLU A 254 9.77 3.17 -9.23
C GLU A 254 8.80 3.42 -8.08
N TYR A 255 8.64 4.67 -7.65
CA TYR A 255 7.82 5.01 -6.49
C TYR A 255 7.00 6.29 -6.68
N SER A 256 5.77 6.29 -6.15
CA SER A 256 4.91 7.48 -6.08
C SER A 256 4.13 7.50 -4.76
N LEU A 257 3.97 8.69 -4.20
CA LEU A 257 3.16 8.96 -3.02
C LEU A 257 2.21 10.11 -3.32
N THR A 258 0.94 9.93 -2.97
CA THR A 258 -0.10 10.96 -3.18
C THR A 258 -0.47 11.68 -1.87
N TYR A 259 -0.84 12.95 -1.97
CA TYR A 259 -1.06 13.86 -0.84
C TYR A 259 -2.36 14.64 -0.99
N SER A 260 -2.92 15.13 0.12
CA SER A 260 -4.18 15.91 0.13
C SER A 260 -4.17 17.20 -0.70
N SER A 261 -2.99 17.71 -1.08
CA SER A 261 -2.81 18.83 -1.99
C SER A 261 -1.37 18.89 -2.50
N GLY A 262 -1.11 19.70 -3.53
CA GLY A 262 0.27 20.04 -3.91
C GLY A 262 1.06 20.63 -2.73
N MET A 263 0.46 21.53 -1.96
CA MET A 263 1.13 22.09 -0.78
C MET A 263 1.45 21.04 0.28
N ALA A 264 0.59 20.04 0.48
CA ALA A 264 0.87 18.95 1.41
C ALA A 264 2.06 18.09 0.94
N ALA A 265 2.19 17.87 -0.37
CA ALA A 265 3.37 17.23 -0.96
C ALA A 265 4.64 18.07 -0.74
N THR A 266 4.60 19.38 -1.02
CA THR A 266 5.73 20.30 -0.75
C THR A 266 6.10 20.32 0.73
N THR A 267 5.13 20.36 1.64
CA THR A 267 5.38 20.30 3.09
C THR A 267 6.08 19.00 3.49
N SER A 268 5.68 17.85 2.92
CA SER A 268 6.36 16.59 3.18
C SER A 268 7.81 16.57 2.67
N MET A 269 8.09 17.23 1.54
CA MET A 269 9.48 17.42 1.07
C MET A 269 10.31 18.29 2.03
N VAL A 270 9.74 19.40 2.50
CA VAL A 270 10.41 20.28 3.47
C VAL A 270 10.67 19.56 4.80
N ASN A 271 9.75 18.69 5.23
CA ASN A 271 9.88 17.90 6.45
C ASN A 271 10.92 16.77 6.36
N LEU A 272 11.56 16.55 5.21
CA LEU A 272 12.78 15.72 5.13
C LEU A 272 13.99 16.42 5.76
N LEU A 273 13.93 17.76 5.86
CA LEU A 273 15.00 18.58 6.41
C LEU A 273 14.86 18.70 7.93
N VAL A 274 15.98 18.92 8.60
CA VAL A 274 16.04 19.17 10.04
C VAL A 274 16.57 20.59 10.34
N PRO A 275 16.34 21.13 11.55
CA PRO A 275 16.87 22.45 11.91
C PRO A 275 18.38 22.53 11.67
N GLY A 276 18.82 23.57 10.97
CA GLY A 276 20.21 23.74 10.54
C GLY A 276 20.49 23.35 9.09
N ASP A 277 19.62 22.58 8.44
CA ASP A 277 19.74 22.27 7.02
C ASP A 277 19.46 23.50 6.15
N HIS A 278 20.01 23.49 4.94
CA HIS A 278 19.85 24.52 3.93
C HIS A 278 19.10 24.01 2.70
N LEU A 279 18.07 24.77 2.30
CA LEU A 279 17.29 24.59 1.08
C LEU A 279 17.60 25.73 0.12
N LEU A 280 18.07 25.39 -1.08
CA LEU A 280 18.31 26.35 -2.15
C LEU A 280 17.13 26.32 -3.13
N CYS A 281 16.44 27.45 -3.29
CA CYS A 281 15.22 27.54 -4.09
C CYS A 281 15.38 28.52 -5.25
N SER A 282 14.77 28.22 -6.39
CA SER A 282 14.61 29.21 -7.46
C SER A 282 13.82 30.42 -6.96
N LYS A 283 14.19 31.63 -7.41
CA LYS A 283 13.47 32.87 -7.06
C LYS A 283 12.05 32.92 -7.64
N ASP A 284 11.82 32.22 -8.75
CA ASP A 284 10.55 32.23 -9.48
C ASP A 284 9.86 30.87 -9.30
N VAL A 285 9.14 30.77 -8.18
CA VAL A 285 8.35 29.60 -7.79
C VAL A 285 6.92 30.03 -7.46
N TYR A 286 6.00 29.07 -7.41
CA TYR A 286 4.64 29.33 -6.98
C TYR A 286 4.59 30.08 -5.63
N GLY A 287 3.78 31.14 -5.56
CA GLY A 287 3.65 31.96 -4.35
C GLY A 287 3.26 31.19 -3.09
N GLY A 288 2.57 30.04 -3.21
CA GLY A 288 2.33 29.14 -2.09
C GLY A 288 3.59 28.44 -1.58
N THR A 289 4.48 28.01 -2.49
CA THR A 289 5.80 27.47 -2.18
C THR A 289 6.64 28.54 -1.47
N TYR A 290 6.70 29.75 -2.01
CA TYR A 290 7.39 30.88 -1.36
C TYR A 290 6.88 31.14 0.06
N ARG A 291 5.55 31.20 0.25
CA ARG A 291 4.94 31.42 1.57
C ARG A 291 5.24 30.30 2.57
N LEU A 292 5.21 29.04 2.14
CA LEU A 292 5.57 27.90 2.99
C LEU A 292 7.03 28.00 3.44
N LEU A 293 7.94 28.23 2.49
CA LEU A 293 9.37 28.29 2.76
C LEU A 293 9.73 29.50 3.64
N ASN A 294 9.26 30.69 3.27
CA ASN A 294 9.58 31.92 3.99
C ASN A 294 8.86 32.03 5.34
N GLY A 295 7.60 31.61 5.40
CA GLY A 295 6.73 31.80 6.57
C GLY A 295 6.74 30.65 7.58
N VAL A 296 6.98 29.41 7.14
CA VAL A 296 6.91 28.22 8.01
C VAL A 296 8.27 27.55 8.15
N ALA A 297 8.93 27.23 7.04
CA ALA A 297 10.17 26.44 7.08
C ALA A 297 11.33 27.21 7.75
N ARG A 298 11.46 28.51 7.50
CA ARG A 298 12.44 29.36 8.23
C ARG A 298 12.21 29.37 9.74
N GLN A 299 10.95 29.40 10.19
CA GLN A 299 10.61 29.34 11.63
C GLN A 299 10.94 27.98 12.24
N ALA A 300 10.88 26.90 11.45
CA ALA A 300 11.30 25.56 11.84
C ALA A 300 12.84 25.37 11.84
N GLY A 301 13.62 26.44 11.65
CA GLY A 301 15.08 26.41 11.69
C GLY A 301 15.75 25.98 10.38
N ILE A 302 15.03 25.96 9.26
CA ILE A 302 15.60 25.67 7.93
C ILE A 302 16.16 26.96 7.32
N PHE A 303 17.41 26.93 6.89
CA PHE A 303 18.02 28.04 6.14
C PHE A 303 17.58 28.00 4.68
N ILE A 304 17.22 29.14 4.11
CA ILE A 304 16.68 29.19 2.74
C ILE A 304 17.23 30.38 1.99
N ASP A 305 17.83 30.12 0.83
CA ASP A 305 18.21 31.13 -0.16
C ASP A 305 17.31 31.00 -1.40
N PHE A 306 16.79 32.13 -1.87
CA PHE A 306 16.07 32.24 -3.14
C PHE A 306 16.99 32.93 -4.15
N ILE A 307 17.38 32.23 -5.22
CA ILE A 307 18.32 32.75 -6.21
C ILE A 307 17.85 32.50 -7.65
N ASP A 308 18.48 33.17 -8.61
CA ASP A 308 18.24 32.92 -10.03
C ASP A 308 18.92 31.63 -10.49
N PHE A 309 18.12 30.67 -10.99
CA PHE A 309 18.59 29.38 -11.49
C PHE A 309 18.84 29.37 -13.01
N SER A 310 18.67 30.50 -13.70
CA SER A 310 18.93 30.60 -15.15
C SER A 310 20.40 30.36 -15.52
N ASN A 311 21.31 30.40 -14.55
CA ASN A 311 22.72 30.08 -14.71
C ASN A 311 23.17 29.10 -13.62
N LYS A 312 23.62 27.90 -14.03
CA LYS A 312 24.11 26.85 -13.12
C LYS A 312 25.26 27.32 -12.22
N GLU A 313 26.13 28.22 -12.69
CA GLU A 313 27.27 28.70 -11.91
C GLU A 313 26.81 29.49 -10.68
N ASN A 314 25.67 30.18 -10.80
CA ASN A 314 25.05 30.83 -9.67
C ASN A 314 24.54 29.81 -8.65
N VAL A 315 23.94 28.71 -9.10
CA VAL A 315 23.48 27.63 -8.23
C VAL A 315 24.63 27.00 -7.46
N ILE A 316 25.72 26.62 -8.16
CA ILE A 316 26.91 26.01 -7.55
C ILE A 316 27.50 26.90 -6.46
N LYS A 317 27.59 28.22 -6.70
CA LYS A 317 28.15 29.19 -5.75
C LYS A 317 27.39 29.24 -4.43
N TYR A 318 26.08 29.00 -4.43
CA TYR A 318 25.24 29.05 -3.23
C TYR A 318 25.09 27.68 -2.54
N ILE A 319 25.69 26.62 -3.08
CA ILE A 319 25.76 25.33 -2.39
C ILE A 319 26.71 25.45 -1.19
N LYS A 320 26.13 25.36 0.00
CA LYS A 320 26.81 25.33 1.31
C LYS A 320 27.00 23.90 1.81
N PHE A 321 27.86 23.71 2.81
CA PHE A 321 28.10 22.40 3.45
C PHE A 321 26.83 21.77 4.06
N ASN A 322 25.86 22.58 4.49
CA ASN A 322 24.58 22.13 5.04
C ASN A 322 23.44 22.10 4.00
N THR A 323 23.71 22.31 2.70
CA THR A 323 22.68 22.18 1.65
C THR A 323 22.24 20.73 1.53
N LYS A 324 20.93 20.51 1.55
CA LYS A 324 20.30 19.18 1.48
C LYS A 324 19.19 19.07 0.45
N LEU A 325 18.60 20.19 0.04
CA LEU A 325 17.55 20.22 -0.97
C LEU A 325 17.76 21.41 -1.92
N VAL A 326 17.71 21.13 -3.22
CA VAL A 326 17.62 22.12 -4.30
C VAL A 326 16.23 22.00 -4.91
N TRP A 327 15.45 23.07 -4.88
CA TRP A 327 14.06 23.10 -5.35
C TRP A 327 13.87 24.13 -6.46
N PHE A 328 13.25 23.74 -7.56
CA PHE A 328 12.88 24.69 -8.60
C PHE A 328 11.63 24.27 -9.37
N GLU A 329 11.11 25.20 -10.16
CA GLU A 329 10.02 24.96 -11.11
C GLU A 329 10.56 25.31 -12.49
N SER A 330 10.37 24.44 -13.48
CA SER A 330 10.71 24.75 -14.87
C SER A 330 9.42 24.94 -15.65
N LEU A 331 9.24 26.16 -16.16
CA LEU A 331 7.97 26.81 -16.55
C LEU A 331 7.33 27.58 -15.38
N SER A 332 7.90 28.76 -15.09
CA SER A 332 7.45 29.61 -13.99
C SER A 332 6.06 30.22 -14.19
N ASN A 333 5.40 30.52 -13.08
CA ASN A 333 4.09 31.16 -13.04
C ASN A 333 4.24 32.63 -12.61
N PRO A 334 3.87 33.64 -13.43
CA PRO A 334 3.12 33.56 -14.69
C PRO A 334 3.96 33.74 -15.98
N LEU A 335 5.27 34.00 -15.89
CA LEU A 335 6.09 34.44 -17.03
C LEU A 335 6.67 33.32 -17.89
N THR A 336 6.33 32.07 -17.58
CA THR A 336 6.71 30.87 -18.35
C THR A 336 8.24 30.73 -18.52
N GLN A 337 9.03 31.18 -17.55
CA GLN A 337 10.48 31.01 -17.60
C GLN A 337 10.83 29.53 -17.50
N VAL A 338 11.72 29.06 -18.38
CA VAL A 338 12.17 27.66 -18.44
C VAL A 338 13.61 27.55 -17.97
N LEU A 339 13.90 26.52 -17.18
CA LEU A 339 15.23 26.18 -16.70
C LEU A 339 15.71 24.89 -17.38
N ASP A 340 17.02 24.74 -17.63
CA ASP A 340 17.59 23.48 -18.13
C ASP A 340 17.69 22.48 -16.97
N VAL A 341 16.71 21.59 -16.89
CA VAL A 341 16.54 20.65 -15.77
C VAL A 341 17.73 19.71 -15.68
N GLN A 342 18.23 19.25 -16.83
CA GLN A 342 19.35 18.33 -16.91
C GLN A 342 20.65 19.00 -16.45
N GLU A 343 20.94 20.18 -17.00
CA GLU A 343 22.17 20.90 -16.66
C GLU A 343 22.22 21.29 -15.19
N LEU A 344 21.08 21.69 -14.60
CA LEU A 344 21.01 22.02 -13.18
C LEU A 344 21.20 20.79 -12.28
N SER A 345 20.53 19.68 -12.60
CA SER A 345 20.63 18.45 -11.80
C SER A 345 22.06 17.90 -11.82
N GLU A 346 22.66 17.80 -13.02
CA GLU A 346 24.05 17.37 -13.18
C GLU A 346 25.02 18.31 -12.43
N ALA A 347 24.84 19.62 -12.50
CA ALA A 347 25.68 20.59 -11.81
C ALA A 347 25.63 20.42 -10.28
N VAL A 348 24.44 20.22 -9.71
CA VAL A 348 24.26 20.01 -8.27
C VAL A 348 24.89 18.70 -7.83
N HIS A 349 24.63 17.59 -8.53
CA HIS A 349 25.15 16.27 -8.16
C HIS A 349 26.67 16.17 -8.34
N ASN A 350 27.24 16.82 -9.36
CA ASN A 350 28.69 16.91 -9.54
C ASN A 350 29.40 17.65 -8.40
N MET A 351 28.75 18.67 -7.85
CA MET A 351 29.25 19.37 -6.66
C MET A 351 29.09 18.50 -5.42
N ARG A 352 27.89 17.95 -5.21
CA ARG A 352 27.53 17.09 -4.08
C ARG A 352 26.36 16.17 -4.41
N ALA A 353 26.66 14.88 -4.55
CA ALA A 353 25.66 13.85 -4.86
C ALA A 353 24.65 13.55 -3.73
N ASP A 354 24.89 14.04 -2.49
CA ASP A 354 23.98 13.85 -1.36
C ASP A 354 22.83 14.86 -1.29
N ILE A 355 22.83 15.87 -2.17
CA ILE A 355 21.78 16.88 -2.24
C ILE A 355 20.60 16.36 -3.06
N ILE A 356 19.40 16.41 -2.49
CA ILE A 356 18.18 16.07 -3.22
C ILE A 356 17.86 17.20 -4.19
N VAL A 357 17.71 16.89 -5.47
CA VAL A 357 17.21 17.80 -6.50
C VAL A 357 15.73 17.51 -6.73
N ALA A 358 14.88 18.50 -6.50
CA ALA A 358 13.44 18.37 -6.68
C ALA A 358 12.89 19.42 -7.64
N VAL A 359 12.00 18.98 -8.54
CA VAL A 359 11.33 19.88 -9.49
C VAL A 359 9.81 19.80 -9.34
N ASP A 360 9.14 20.95 -9.32
CA ASP A 360 7.70 21.01 -9.54
C ASP A 360 7.42 20.92 -11.05
N ASN A 361 6.75 19.85 -11.47
CA ASN A 361 6.38 19.59 -12.87
C ASN A 361 4.85 19.74 -13.11
N SER A 362 4.14 20.43 -12.21
CA SER A 362 2.68 20.60 -12.24
C SER A 362 2.14 21.17 -13.55
N PHE A 363 2.91 22.04 -14.19
CA PHE A 363 2.44 22.79 -15.36
C PHE A 363 2.60 22.04 -16.67
N VAL A 364 3.50 21.05 -16.71
CA VAL A 364 3.87 20.38 -17.96
C VAL A 364 3.39 18.94 -17.98
N THR A 365 3.28 18.30 -16.80
CA THR A 365 2.81 16.91 -16.62
C THR A 365 3.79 15.87 -17.17
N PRO A 366 3.68 14.58 -16.80
CA PRO A 366 4.45 13.50 -17.40
C PRO A 366 4.25 13.34 -18.92
N TYR A 367 3.20 13.95 -19.48
CA TYR A 367 2.92 13.87 -20.92
C TYR A 367 3.96 14.63 -21.75
N PHE A 368 4.37 15.82 -21.29
CA PHE A 368 5.29 16.68 -22.03
C PHE A 368 6.70 16.78 -21.44
N GLN A 369 6.92 16.35 -20.19
CA GLN A 369 8.25 16.27 -19.58
C GLN A 369 8.35 15.11 -18.60
N LYS A 370 9.50 14.42 -18.59
CA LYS A 370 9.82 13.37 -17.60
C LYS A 370 11.11 13.72 -16.85
N PRO A 371 11.04 14.55 -15.79
CA PRO A 371 12.24 15.06 -15.15
C PRO A 371 13.17 14.03 -14.52
N LEU A 372 12.68 12.85 -14.10
CA LEU A 372 13.55 11.78 -13.59
C LEU A 372 14.58 11.32 -14.65
N LEU A 373 14.20 11.33 -15.94
CA LEU A 373 15.10 11.01 -17.05
C LEU A 373 16.13 12.14 -17.33
N LEU A 374 15.91 13.31 -16.73
CA LEU A 374 16.78 14.48 -16.81
C LEU A 374 17.66 14.61 -15.54
N GLY A 375 17.71 13.58 -14.69
CA GLY A 375 18.59 13.56 -13.51
C GLY A 375 18.00 14.15 -12.23
N VAL A 376 16.71 14.49 -12.20
CA VAL A 376 16.04 14.94 -10.97
C VAL A 376 15.80 13.76 -10.01
N ASP A 377 15.93 13.97 -8.70
CA ASP A 377 15.68 12.93 -7.69
C ASP A 377 14.19 12.78 -7.34
N VAL A 378 13.47 13.91 -7.26
CA VAL A 378 12.05 13.94 -6.90
C VAL A 378 11.25 14.87 -7.81
N ILE A 379 10.17 14.36 -8.39
CA ILE A 379 9.17 15.20 -9.06
C ILE A 379 8.04 15.51 -8.07
N MET A 380 7.65 16.77 -7.99
CA MET A 380 6.42 17.21 -7.33
C MET A 380 5.35 17.53 -8.38
N TYR A 381 4.13 17.09 -8.12
CA TYR A 381 2.94 17.50 -8.86
C TYR A 381 1.86 18.06 -7.94
N SER A 382 1.26 19.18 -8.33
CA SER A 382 -0.10 19.54 -7.97
C SER A 382 -1.04 18.82 -8.93
N LEU A 383 -1.60 17.70 -8.48
CA LEU A 383 -2.54 16.92 -9.27
C LEU A 383 -3.87 17.66 -9.51
N SER A 384 -4.15 18.71 -8.73
CA SER A 384 -5.29 19.61 -8.89
C SER A 384 -5.35 20.32 -10.25
N LYS A 385 -4.25 20.33 -11.01
CA LYS A 385 -4.10 21.03 -12.30
C LYS A 385 -4.42 20.08 -13.46
N TYR A 386 -3.55 20.03 -14.47
CA TYR A 386 -3.70 19.22 -15.68
C TYR A 386 -3.89 17.71 -15.43
N MET A 387 -3.28 17.16 -14.37
CA MET A 387 -3.37 15.72 -14.08
C MET A 387 -4.82 15.29 -13.79
N ASN A 388 -5.52 15.99 -12.89
CA ASN A 388 -6.96 15.83 -12.74
C ASN A 388 -7.72 16.43 -13.94
N GLY A 389 -7.51 17.72 -14.21
CA GLY A 389 -8.04 18.42 -15.37
C GLY A 389 -9.54 18.76 -15.33
N HIS A 390 -10.21 18.56 -14.20
CA HIS A 390 -11.68 18.71 -14.08
C HIS A 390 -12.14 19.71 -13.00
N SER A 391 -11.22 20.52 -12.44
CA SER A 391 -11.54 21.56 -11.44
C SER A 391 -12.27 21.11 -10.16
N ASP A 392 -12.28 19.82 -9.86
CA ASP A 392 -13.10 19.22 -8.80
C ASP A 392 -12.29 18.48 -7.72
N VAL A 393 -10.95 18.50 -7.81
CA VAL A 393 -10.06 17.81 -6.85
C VAL A 393 -8.88 18.67 -6.45
N LEU A 394 -8.56 18.68 -5.15
CA LEU A 394 -7.29 19.16 -4.62
C LEU A 394 -6.42 17.96 -4.23
N MET A 395 -5.26 17.82 -4.88
CA MET A 395 -4.36 16.70 -4.58
C MET A 395 -2.93 17.00 -5.03
N GLY A 396 -1.97 16.29 -4.46
CA GLY A 396 -0.55 16.36 -4.84
C GLY A 396 0.08 14.99 -4.98
N ALA A 397 1.27 14.94 -5.57
CA ALA A 397 2.10 13.73 -5.60
C ALA A 397 3.59 14.06 -5.52
N LEU A 398 4.35 13.13 -4.95
CA LEU A 398 5.80 13.06 -5.06
C LEU A 398 6.17 11.76 -5.76
N VAL A 399 7.12 11.83 -6.69
CA VAL A 399 7.53 10.70 -7.53
C VAL A 399 9.05 10.60 -7.53
N THR A 400 9.61 9.41 -7.33
CA THR A 400 11.07 9.20 -7.22
C THR A 400 11.47 7.78 -7.63
N ASN A 401 12.74 7.62 -8.02
CA ASN A 401 13.39 6.32 -8.19
C ASN A 401 14.27 5.94 -6.98
N ASN A 402 14.45 6.85 -6.02
CA ASN A 402 15.31 6.59 -4.87
C ASN A 402 14.50 5.99 -3.71
N LYS A 403 14.78 4.73 -3.39
CA LYS A 403 14.09 4.01 -2.32
C LYS A 403 14.27 4.66 -0.94
N ASP A 404 15.44 5.21 -0.63
CA ASP A 404 15.69 5.85 0.67
C ASP A 404 14.88 7.14 0.82
N ILE A 405 14.73 7.91 -0.27
CA ILE A 405 13.85 9.10 -0.29
C ILE A 405 12.39 8.67 -0.15
N TYR A 406 11.97 7.65 -0.90
CA TYR A 406 10.61 7.10 -0.81
C TYR A 406 10.27 6.63 0.61
N ASP A 407 11.13 5.85 1.26
CA ASP A 407 10.85 5.29 2.59
C ASP A 407 10.69 6.40 3.64
N LYS A 408 11.49 7.47 3.55
CA LYS A 408 11.36 8.67 4.41
C LYS A 408 10.07 9.44 4.13
N LEU A 409 9.74 9.66 2.86
CA LEU A 409 8.52 10.36 2.47
C LEU A 409 7.26 9.56 2.83
N TYR A 410 7.29 8.24 2.68
CA TYR A 410 6.22 7.34 3.10
C TYR A 410 6.06 7.40 4.61
N PHE A 411 7.17 7.39 5.36
CA PHE A 411 7.16 7.58 6.80
C PHE A 411 6.44 8.87 7.22
N LEU A 412 6.78 9.99 6.58
CA LEU A 412 6.13 11.27 6.82
C LEU A 412 4.66 11.28 6.39
N GLN A 413 4.32 10.71 5.23
CA GLN A 413 2.94 10.65 4.73
C GLN A 413 2.04 9.91 5.72
N TYR A 414 2.46 8.71 6.16
CA TYR A 414 1.66 7.92 7.10
C TYR A 414 1.64 8.56 8.49
N THR A 415 2.76 9.12 8.98
CA THR A 415 2.87 9.65 10.35
C THR A 415 2.16 10.99 10.50
N CYS A 416 2.41 11.93 9.59
CA CYS A 416 1.79 13.26 9.62
C CYS A 416 0.35 13.25 9.11
N GLY A 417 -0.07 12.20 8.40
CA GLY A 417 -1.45 12.03 7.94
C GLY A 417 -1.84 12.93 6.76
N ASN A 418 -0.85 13.45 6.01
CA ASN A 418 -1.07 14.26 4.81
C ASN A 418 -1.51 13.39 3.61
N ILE A 419 -2.64 12.69 3.74
CA ILE A 419 -3.15 11.73 2.75
C ILE A 419 -4.34 12.30 1.99
N PRO A 420 -4.54 11.91 0.72
CA PRO A 420 -5.75 12.25 -0.02
C PRO A 420 -6.93 11.36 0.37
N SER A 421 -8.15 11.84 0.09
CA SER A 421 -9.36 11.01 0.12
C SER A 421 -9.29 9.91 -0.94
N SER A 422 -9.79 8.71 -0.62
CA SER A 422 -9.88 7.63 -1.61
C SER A 422 -10.80 7.99 -2.79
N PHE A 423 -11.81 8.84 -2.56
CA PHE A 423 -12.70 9.32 -3.62
C PHE A 423 -11.96 10.28 -4.58
N ASP A 424 -11.17 11.20 -4.03
CA ASP A 424 -10.35 12.12 -4.82
C ASP A 424 -9.30 11.36 -5.65
N CYS A 425 -8.71 10.29 -5.09
CA CYS A 425 -7.82 9.40 -5.83
C CYS A 425 -8.51 8.79 -7.05
N TYR A 426 -9.77 8.36 -6.91
CA TYR A 426 -10.57 7.85 -8.02
C TYR A 426 -10.84 8.92 -9.08
N LEU A 427 -11.19 10.14 -8.68
CA LEU A 427 -11.47 11.25 -9.60
C LEU A 427 -10.23 11.63 -10.41
N VAL A 428 -9.06 11.74 -9.78
CA VAL A 428 -7.81 11.99 -10.52
C VAL A 428 -7.48 10.81 -11.44
N TYR A 429 -7.63 9.57 -10.98
CA TYR A 429 -7.42 8.40 -11.84
C TYR A 429 -8.34 8.39 -13.07
N ARG A 430 -9.59 8.85 -12.92
CA ARG A 430 -10.52 9.10 -14.03
C ARG A 430 -9.99 10.20 -14.95
N GLY A 431 -9.54 11.32 -14.40
CA GLY A 431 -8.98 12.46 -15.14
C GLY A 431 -7.74 12.11 -15.97
N LEU A 432 -6.89 11.21 -15.47
CA LEU A 432 -5.69 10.73 -16.17
C LEU A 432 -6.03 9.96 -17.46
N LYS A 433 -7.22 9.35 -17.56
CA LYS A 433 -7.63 8.62 -18.78
C LYS A 433 -7.83 9.52 -19.99
N THR A 434 -8.04 10.82 -19.78
CA THR A 434 -8.18 11.80 -20.85
C THR A 434 -6.99 12.76 -20.92
N LEU A 435 -5.93 12.54 -20.14
CA LEU A 435 -4.78 13.46 -20.06
C LEU A 435 -4.19 13.76 -21.44
N GLN A 436 -3.88 12.72 -22.22
CA GLN A 436 -3.33 12.88 -23.58
C GLN A 436 -4.18 13.81 -24.45
N VAL A 437 -5.46 13.47 -24.64
CA VAL A 437 -6.34 14.21 -25.57
C VAL A 437 -6.60 15.63 -25.10
N ARG A 438 -6.61 15.86 -23.77
CA ARG A 438 -6.72 17.21 -23.20
C ARG A 438 -5.44 18.01 -23.45
N MET A 439 -4.28 17.45 -23.16
CA MET A 439 -2.99 18.15 -23.34
C MET A 439 -2.71 18.50 -24.81
N GLU A 440 -3.04 17.62 -25.75
CA GLU A 440 -2.93 17.90 -27.20
C GLU A 440 -3.83 19.08 -27.62
N LYS A 441 -5.08 19.09 -27.12
CA LYS A 441 -6.03 20.18 -27.40
C LYS A 441 -5.60 21.49 -26.75
N HIS A 442 -5.11 21.48 -25.51
CA HIS A 442 -4.53 22.66 -24.85
C HIS A 442 -3.38 23.24 -25.66
N MET A 443 -2.43 22.38 -26.07
CA MET A 443 -1.27 22.78 -26.87
C MET A 443 -1.69 23.44 -28.19
N ALA A 444 -2.63 22.81 -28.92
CA ALA A 444 -3.12 23.30 -30.20
C ALA A 444 -3.85 24.64 -30.06
N SER A 445 -4.79 24.75 -29.11
CA SER A 445 -5.55 25.98 -28.88
C SER A 445 -4.65 27.13 -28.41
N ALA A 446 -3.73 26.86 -27.47
CA ALA A 446 -2.83 27.88 -26.94
C ALA A 446 -1.88 28.43 -28.00
N MET A 447 -1.39 27.59 -28.93
CA MET A 447 -0.57 28.04 -30.06
C MET A 447 -1.32 29.03 -30.96
N VAL A 448 -2.60 28.77 -31.25
CA VAL A 448 -3.43 29.67 -32.06
C VAL A 448 -3.65 31.00 -31.33
N LEU A 449 -4.04 30.95 -30.06
CA LEU A 449 -4.29 32.16 -29.26
C LEU A 449 -3.02 32.98 -29.03
N ALA A 450 -1.87 32.34 -28.78
CA ALA A 450 -0.61 33.03 -28.61
C ALA A 450 -0.21 33.82 -29.87
N LYS A 451 -0.39 33.23 -31.07
CA LYS A 451 -0.14 33.91 -32.35
C LYS A 451 -1.12 35.06 -32.59
N TYR A 452 -2.40 34.86 -32.26
CA TYR A 452 -3.41 35.91 -32.32
C TYR A 452 -3.03 37.11 -31.44
N LEU A 453 -2.67 36.85 -30.17
CA LEU A 453 -2.26 37.87 -29.21
C LEU A 453 -0.96 38.58 -29.62
N GLU A 454 0.01 37.88 -30.22
CA GLU A 454 1.27 38.47 -30.67
C GLU A 454 1.04 39.55 -31.75
N LEU A 455 0.08 39.29 -32.65
CA LEU A 455 -0.32 40.20 -33.72
C LEU A 455 -1.30 41.29 -33.27
N HIS A 456 -1.95 41.14 -32.11
CA HIS A 456 -2.98 42.06 -31.68
C HIS A 456 -2.39 43.45 -31.35
N PRO A 457 -2.98 44.57 -31.85
CA PRO A 457 -2.43 45.91 -31.68
C PRO A 457 -2.42 46.37 -30.22
N LYS A 458 -3.28 45.82 -29.35
CA LYS A 458 -3.37 46.22 -27.93
C LYS A 458 -2.53 45.36 -26.97
N VAL A 459 -1.68 44.44 -27.47
CA VAL A 459 -0.95 43.46 -26.63
C VAL A 459 0.56 43.65 -26.72
N LEU A 460 1.21 44.31 -25.77
CA LEU A 460 2.62 44.72 -25.87
C LEU A 460 3.61 43.56 -26.05
N LYS A 461 3.39 42.44 -25.37
CA LYS A 461 4.27 41.27 -25.39
C LYS A 461 3.51 40.02 -24.98
N VAL A 462 3.82 38.89 -25.59
CA VAL A 462 3.27 37.57 -25.25
C VAL A 462 4.37 36.69 -24.68
N PHE A 463 4.03 35.88 -23.69
CA PHE A 463 4.84 34.85 -23.07
C PHE A 463 4.14 33.50 -23.27
N PHE A 464 4.71 32.68 -24.14
CA PHE A 464 4.25 31.34 -24.40
C PHE A 464 5.43 30.47 -24.83
N MET A 465 5.59 29.31 -24.19
CA MET A 465 6.75 28.42 -24.42
C MET A 465 6.82 27.87 -25.86
N GLY A 466 5.69 27.84 -26.58
CA GLY A 466 5.65 27.38 -27.96
C GLY A 466 6.14 28.41 -29.00
N LEU A 467 6.32 29.67 -28.63
CA LEU A 467 6.75 30.70 -29.59
C LEU A 467 8.27 30.61 -29.90
N PRO A 468 8.69 30.71 -31.17
CA PRO A 468 10.10 30.66 -31.55
C PRO A 468 10.97 31.79 -30.97
N ASN A 469 10.37 32.92 -30.62
CA ASN A 469 11.04 34.07 -30.00
C ASN A 469 11.20 33.94 -28.48
N HIS A 470 10.76 32.84 -27.87
CA HIS A 470 10.93 32.61 -26.45
C HIS A 470 12.43 32.56 -26.09
N PRO A 471 12.91 33.30 -25.06
CA PRO A 471 14.34 33.39 -24.77
C PRO A 471 15.01 32.03 -24.52
N GLN A 472 14.26 31.09 -23.94
CA GLN A 472 14.71 29.72 -23.67
C GLN A 472 14.26 28.69 -24.72
N TYR A 473 13.92 29.10 -25.96
CA TYR A 473 13.40 28.19 -26.99
C TYR A 473 14.29 26.97 -27.23
N LYS A 474 15.63 27.12 -27.22
CA LYS A 474 16.57 26.00 -27.36
C LYS A 474 16.48 24.98 -26.23
N ILE A 475 16.37 25.46 -24.98
CA ILE A 475 16.19 24.59 -23.81
C ILE A 475 14.84 23.87 -23.90
N ILE A 476 13.81 24.60 -24.35
CA ILE A 476 12.46 24.05 -24.50
C ILE A 476 12.44 22.87 -25.47
N GLN A 477 13.04 23.03 -26.66
CA GLN A 477 13.14 21.97 -27.67
C GLN A 477 13.95 20.75 -27.19
N LYS A 478 14.91 20.96 -26.28
CA LYS A 478 15.76 19.90 -25.75
C LYS A 478 15.00 18.97 -24.79
N GLN A 479 14.13 19.50 -23.93
CA GLN A 479 13.59 18.76 -22.78
C GLN A 479 12.08 18.55 -22.76
N PHE A 480 11.32 19.17 -23.67
CA PHE A 480 9.86 19.04 -23.74
C PHE A 480 9.42 18.41 -25.06
N THR A 481 8.40 17.55 -25.01
CA THR A 481 7.76 16.97 -26.21
C THR A 481 6.55 17.77 -26.69
N GLY A 482 6.16 18.82 -25.96
CA GLY A 482 5.06 19.71 -26.30
C GLY A 482 4.92 20.85 -25.29
N TYR A 483 3.79 21.57 -25.35
CA TYR A 483 3.56 22.79 -24.58
C TYR A 483 2.20 22.74 -23.88
N ASN A 484 2.08 23.38 -22.72
CA ASN A 484 0.80 23.45 -22.01
C ASN A 484 -0.11 24.58 -22.54
N GLY A 485 -1.27 24.74 -21.90
CA GLY A 485 -2.25 25.78 -22.23
C GLY A 485 -2.01 27.14 -21.57
N LEU A 486 -0.85 27.42 -20.96
CA LEU A 486 -0.61 28.70 -20.30
C LEU A 486 -0.05 29.74 -21.26
N VAL A 487 -0.76 30.86 -21.40
CA VAL A 487 -0.35 32.01 -22.20
C VAL A 487 -0.46 33.26 -21.34
N SER A 488 0.63 34.01 -21.19
CA SER A 488 0.60 35.30 -20.50
C SER A 488 0.90 36.43 -21.48
N PHE A 489 0.39 37.63 -21.23
CA PHE A 489 0.69 38.79 -22.06
C PHE A 489 0.54 40.10 -21.31
N TYR A 490 1.26 41.13 -21.76
CA TYR A 490 1.03 42.50 -21.30
C TYR A 490 0.00 43.19 -22.19
N ILE A 491 -1.10 43.65 -21.59
CA ILE A 491 -2.02 44.56 -22.29
C ILE A 491 -1.44 45.98 -22.35
N ASN A 492 -1.67 46.70 -23.43
CA ASN A 492 -1.25 48.10 -23.56
C ASN A 492 -2.19 49.02 -22.77
N GLY A 493 -1.84 49.27 -21.52
CA GLY A 493 -2.60 50.10 -20.61
C GLY A 493 -2.12 49.97 -19.17
N SER A 494 -2.89 50.57 -18.27
CA SER A 494 -2.72 50.49 -16.82
C SER A 494 -3.54 49.35 -16.23
N ILE A 495 -3.58 49.30 -14.89
CA ILE A 495 -4.45 48.39 -14.15
C ILE A 495 -5.94 48.56 -14.48
N LYS A 496 -6.35 49.76 -14.92
CA LYS A 496 -7.74 50.05 -15.30
C LYS A 496 -8.13 49.26 -16.55
N GLU A 497 -7.33 49.35 -17.61
CA GLU A 497 -7.54 48.62 -18.86
C GLU A 497 -7.48 47.11 -18.63
N SER A 498 -6.57 46.66 -17.77
CA SER A 498 -6.41 45.24 -17.41
C SER A 498 -7.60 44.69 -16.64
N THR A 499 -8.13 45.47 -15.69
CA THR A 499 -9.34 45.12 -14.94
C THR A 499 -10.56 45.11 -15.86
N CYS A 500 -10.71 46.14 -16.69
CA CYS A 500 -11.80 46.23 -17.66
C CYS A 500 -11.78 45.06 -18.65
N PHE A 501 -10.60 44.66 -19.13
CA PHE A 501 -10.42 43.51 -20.01
C PHE A 501 -10.94 42.23 -19.38
N LEU A 502 -10.52 41.94 -18.15
CA LEU A 502 -10.97 40.75 -17.44
C LEU A 502 -12.47 40.75 -17.17
N GLU A 503 -13.01 41.88 -16.71
CA GLU A 503 -14.46 42.05 -16.45
C GLU A 503 -15.32 41.94 -17.72
N SER A 504 -14.72 42.14 -18.89
CA SER A 504 -15.44 42.06 -20.17
C SER A 504 -15.49 40.65 -20.77
N LEU A 505 -14.69 39.70 -20.28
CA LEU A 505 -14.67 38.31 -20.78
C LEU A 505 -15.97 37.59 -20.44
N LYS A 506 -16.46 36.77 -21.37
CA LYS A 506 -17.75 36.04 -21.25
C LYS A 506 -17.56 34.53 -21.20
N LEU A 507 -16.50 34.01 -21.79
CA LEU A 507 -16.16 32.58 -21.75
C LEU A 507 -15.06 32.30 -20.72
N PHE A 508 -14.02 33.13 -20.68
CA PHE A 508 -12.97 32.96 -19.69
C PHE A 508 -13.49 33.25 -18.28
N SER A 509 -13.37 32.27 -17.39
CA SER A 509 -13.70 32.46 -15.98
C SER A 509 -12.54 33.12 -15.23
N ILE A 510 -12.83 34.16 -14.44
CA ILE A 510 -11.81 34.90 -13.69
C ILE A 510 -11.47 34.14 -12.39
N THR A 511 -10.34 33.43 -12.36
CA THR A 511 -9.91 32.65 -11.20
C THR A 511 -8.40 32.35 -11.19
N CYS A 512 -7.86 32.01 -10.03
CA CYS A 512 -6.42 31.78 -9.82
C CYS A 512 -5.91 30.41 -10.30
N SER A 513 -6.78 29.41 -10.47
CA SER A 513 -6.35 28.06 -10.89
C SER A 513 -6.02 27.98 -12.38
N LEU A 514 -5.68 26.78 -12.87
CA LEU A 514 -5.24 26.51 -14.24
C LEU A 514 -5.29 25.01 -14.55
N GLY A 515 -5.19 24.70 -15.84
CA GLY A 515 -5.00 23.34 -16.35
C GLY A 515 -6.24 22.47 -16.34
N CYS A 516 -7.42 23.07 -16.42
CA CYS A 516 -8.71 22.39 -16.44
C CYS A 516 -9.35 22.50 -17.82
N TYR A 517 -10.52 21.87 -18.00
CA TYR A 517 -11.19 21.85 -19.30
C TYR A 517 -11.74 23.22 -19.70
N GLU A 518 -12.05 24.07 -18.74
CA GLU A 518 -12.53 25.44 -18.93
C GLU A 518 -11.37 26.45 -19.01
N SER A 519 -11.57 27.48 -19.83
CA SER A 519 -10.64 28.58 -20.02
C SER A 519 -10.71 29.57 -18.84
N LEU A 520 -9.55 29.89 -18.28
CA LEU A 520 -9.43 30.75 -17.09
C LEU A 520 -8.55 31.96 -17.37
N ALA A 521 -8.90 33.11 -16.78
CA ALA A 521 -8.10 34.32 -16.84
C ALA A 521 -7.79 34.84 -15.43
N ALA A 522 -6.59 35.40 -15.26
CA ALA A 522 -6.15 35.97 -14.00
C ALA A 522 -5.33 37.25 -14.20
N LEU A 523 -5.45 38.16 -13.23
CA LEU A 523 -4.56 39.31 -13.05
C LEU A 523 -3.54 38.99 -11.95
N PRO A 524 -2.31 38.53 -12.26
CA PRO A 524 -1.39 38.02 -11.26
C PRO A 524 -1.09 39.02 -10.14
N CYS A 525 -0.98 40.31 -10.44
CA CYS A 525 -0.66 41.34 -9.45
C CYS A 525 -1.70 41.51 -8.33
N LYS A 526 -2.99 41.29 -8.62
CA LYS A 526 -4.08 41.35 -7.61
C LYS A 526 -4.46 39.98 -7.04
N MET A 527 -4.20 38.92 -7.80
CA MET A 527 -4.71 37.58 -7.50
C MET A 527 -3.58 36.69 -6.98
N THR A 528 -3.00 35.85 -7.85
CA THR A 528 -2.01 34.82 -7.47
C THR A 528 -0.76 35.35 -6.75
N HIS A 529 -0.35 36.59 -7.04
CA HIS A 529 0.83 37.24 -6.46
C HIS A 529 0.48 38.48 -5.64
N GLY A 530 -0.79 38.67 -5.27
CA GLY A 530 -1.25 39.82 -4.48
C GLY A 530 -0.66 39.92 -3.07
N SER A 531 -0.05 38.84 -2.56
CA SER A 531 0.65 38.85 -1.27
C SER A 531 2.07 39.42 -1.33
N LEU A 532 2.65 39.59 -2.53
CA LEU A 532 3.97 40.20 -2.71
C LEU A 532 3.84 41.73 -2.73
N THR A 533 4.88 42.43 -2.25
CA THR A 533 4.96 43.90 -2.36
C THR A 533 5.09 44.33 -3.82
N ASP A 534 4.71 45.58 -4.12
CA ASP A 534 4.81 46.13 -5.48
C ASP A 534 6.24 46.07 -6.05
N GLU A 535 7.24 46.29 -5.18
CA GLU A 535 8.65 46.24 -5.55
C GLU A 535 9.09 44.80 -5.90
N GLU A 536 8.77 43.82 -5.05
CA GLU A 536 9.05 42.41 -5.32
C GLU A 536 8.37 41.95 -6.63
N ARG A 537 7.11 42.34 -6.86
CA ARG A 537 6.40 42.00 -8.10
C ARG A 537 7.07 42.60 -9.33
N ARG A 538 7.49 43.87 -9.27
CA ARG A 538 8.19 44.54 -10.39
C ARG A 538 9.54 43.89 -10.69
N GLN A 539 10.28 43.48 -9.66
CA GLN A 539 11.54 42.74 -9.83
C GLN A 539 11.34 41.39 -10.52
N LEU A 540 10.20 40.75 -10.29
CA LEU A 540 9.78 39.52 -10.97
C LEU A 540 9.15 39.77 -12.35
N GLY A 541 9.03 41.01 -12.83
CA GLY A 541 8.35 41.34 -14.09
C GLY A 541 6.82 41.21 -14.04
N ILE A 542 6.23 41.11 -12.85
CA ILE A 542 4.79 41.04 -12.65
C ILE A 542 4.25 42.47 -12.55
N HIS A 543 3.92 43.05 -13.70
CA HIS A 543 3.34 44.39 -13.81
C HIS A 543 1.82 44.38 -13.70
N ASP A 544 1.23 45.56 -13.48
CA ASP A 544 -0.23 45.74 -13.32
C ASP A 544 -1.04 45.44 -14.58
N ASN A 545 -0.35 45.28 -15.71
CA ASN A 545 -0.92 44.97 -17.01
C ASN A 545 -0.62 43.54 -17.49
N LEU A 546 -0.10 42.67 -16.62
CA LEU A 546 0.12 41.28 -16.94
C LEU A 546 -1.19 40.50 -16.82
N ILE A 547 -1.64 39.87 -17.90
CA ILE A 547 -2.76 38.94 -17.90
C ILE A 547 -2.19 37.53 -18.10
N ARG A 548 -2.71 36.56 -17.34
CA ARG A 548 -2.43 35.14 -17.53
C ARG A 548 -3.70 34.43 -17.94
N LEU A 549 -3.64 33.69 -19.04
CA LEU A 549 -4.68 32.81 -19.53
C LEU A 549 -4.27 31.35 -19.35
N SER A 550 -5.18 30.53 -18.83
CA SER A 550 -5.13 29.08 -18.91
C SER A 550 -6.15 28.65 -19.96
N ILE A 551 -5.68 28.34 -21.16
CA ILE A 551 -6.52 27.97 -22.30
C ILE A 551 -7.11 26.58 -22.07
N GLY A 552 -8.43 26.48 -22.11
CA GLY A 552 -9.22 25.26 -21.94
C GLY A 552 -9.34 24.41 -23.21
N LEU A 553 -10.43 23.68 -23.30
CA LEU A 553 -10.74 22.72 -24.37
C LEU A 553 -11.84 23.21 -25.32
N GLU A 554 -12.31 24.45 -25.16
CA GLU A 554 -13.35 25.04 -25.97
C GLU A 554 -12.99 25.11 -27.46
N TYR A 555 -13.98 25.47 -28.29
CA TYR A 555 -13.73 25.78 -29.67
C TYR A 555 -12.87 27.04 -29.76
N VAL A 556 -11.76 26.95 -30.51
CA VAL A 556 -10.70 27.97 -30.46
C VAL A 556 -11.17 29.33 -30.98
N GLN A 557 -12.11 29.33 -31.92
CA GLN A 557 -12.67 30.57 -32.47
C GLN A 557 -13.50 31.31 -31.42
N ASP A 558 -14.31 30.61 -30.64
CA ASP A 558 -15.13 31.23 -29.58
C ASP A 558 -14.24 31.94 -28.56
N LEU A 559 -13.07 31.36 -28.23
CA LEU A 559 -12.09 32.00 -27.36
C LEU A 559 -11.47 33.25 -28.00
N ILE A 560 -11.19 33.24 -29.30
CA ILE A 560 -10.70 34.42 -30.03
C ILE A 560 -11.76 35.52 -30.04
N ASP A 561 -13.00 35.17 -30.34
CA ASP A 561 -14.12 36.11 -30.40
C ASP A 561 -14.39 36.75 -29.03
N ASP A 562 -14.25 35.99 -27.93
CA ASP A 562 -14.35 36.51 -26.57
C ASP A 562 -13.20 37.46 -26.20
N LEU A 563 -11.97 37.15 -26.63
CA LEU A 563 -10.82 38.04 -26.46
C LEU A 563 -10.97 39.33 -27.28
N ASP A 564 -11.44 39.24 -28.53
CA ASP A 564 -11.61 40.38 -29.42
C ASP A 564 -12.67 41.36 -28.89
N GLN A 565 -13.85 40.85 -28.50
CA GLN A 565 -14.90 41.70 -27.93
C GLN A 565 -14.45 42.37 -26.62
N ALA A 566 -13.67 41.67 -25.79
CA ALA A 566 -13.09 42.26 -24.58
C ALA A 566 -12.10 43.37 -24.96
N PHE A 567 -11.18 43.16 -25.90
CA PHE A 567 -10.27 44.21 -26.35
C PHE A 567 -10.98 45.46 -26.92
N GLN A 568 -12.12 45.28 -27.58
CA GLN A 568 -12.92 46.39 -28.12
C GLN A 568 -13.51 47.27 -27.00
N LEU A 569 -14.03 46.67 -25.92
CA LEU A 569 -14.68 47.38 -24.83
C LEU A 569 -13.71 48.16 -23.93
N CYS A 570 -12.46 47.70 -23.79
CA CYS A 570 -11.60 48.12 -22.67
C CYS A 570 -10.72 49.35 -22.92
N GLY A 571 -10.89 50.05 -24.04
CA GLY A 571 -10.18 51.31 -24.30
C GLY A 571 -8.64 51.22 -24.36
N ALA A 572 -8.07 50.01 -24.34
CA ALA A 572 -6.62 49.82 -24.39
C ALA A 572 -6.03 50.44 -25.68
N LYS A 573 -4.87 51.07 -25.55
CA LYS A 573 -4.24 51.84 -26.64
C LYS A 573 -3.63 50.91 -27.68
N ASN A 574 -3.59 51.35 -28.93
CA ASN A 574 -2.83 50.63 -29.95
C ASN A 574 -1.32 50.74 -29.66
N LYS A 575 -0.56 49.69 -29.98
CA LYS A 575 0.90 49.74 -30.09
C LYS A 575 1.21 50.88 -31.06
N SER A 576 2.07 51.82 -30.66
CA SER A 576 2.39 53.06 -31.39
C SER A 576 1.24 54.06 -31.55
N GLU A 577 0.86 54.68 -30.44
CA GLU A 577 0.71 56.15 -30.36
C GLU A 577 1.90 56.74 -29.59
#